data_AF-A0A453STV3-F1
#
_entry.id   AF-A0A453STV3-F1
#
_cell.length_a   1.000
_cell.length_b   1.000
_cell.length_c   1.000
_cell.angle_alpha   90.00
_cell.angle_beta   90.00
_cell.angle_gamma   90.00
#
_symmetry.space_group_name_H-M   'P 1'
#
loop_
_entity.id
_entity.type
_entity.pdbx_description
1 polymer ?
#
loop_
_entity_poly.entity_id
_entity_poly.type
_entity_poly.pdbx_seq_one_letter_code
_entity_poly.pdbx_strand_id
1 'polypeptide(L)' 'VFSLNECGQEALEYAERNGLFFLETSAKTAQNVGELFYELAERLVKVRPNHPAGMVLHNDGQRGVRGRWFCCSG' A
#
# COMPACT_ATOMS: atom_id res chain seq x y z
N VAL A 1 12.90 -28.50 -4.59
CA VAL A 1 11.57 -28.28 -5.20
C VAL A 1 10.42 -28.46 -4.19
N PHE A 2 10.64 -29.03 -3.00
CA PHE A 2 9.57 -29.26 -2.01
C PHE A 2 9.27 -28.11 -1.03
N SER A 3 10.07 -27.03 -0.95
CA SER A 3 9.89 -25.99 0.08
C SER A 3 9.01 -24.79 -0.29
N LEU A 4 8.31 -24.81 -1.43
CA LEU A 4 7.47 -23.66 -1.81
C LEU A 4 6.01 -23.78 -1.36
N ASN A 5 5.51 -25.00 -1.10
CA ASN A 5 4.10 -25.20 -0.71
C ASN A 5 3.83 -24.94 0.78
N GLU A 6 4.84 -25.02 1.66
CA GLU A 6 4.65 -24.81 3.10
C GLU A 6 4.38 -23.34 3.44
N CYS A 7 5.02 -22.39 2.74
CA CYS A 7 4.85 -20.95 2.97
C CYS A 7 3.41 -20.49 2.71
N GLY A 8 2.72 -21.07 1.72
CA GLY A 8 1.33 -20.76 1.42
C GLY A 8 0.36 -21.21 2.51
N GLN A 9 0.58 -22.40 3.08
CA GLN A 9 -0.28 -22.95 4.12
C GLN A 9 -0.14 -22.21 5.44
N GLU A 10 1.10 -21.92 5.89
CA GLU A 10 1.34 -21.15 7.11
C GLU A 10 0.76 -19.74 7.02
N ALA A 11 0.92 -19.08 5.86
CA ALA A 11 0.39 -17.75 5.63
C ALA A 11 -1.15 -17.73 5.59
N LEU A 12 -1.79 -18.76 5.03
CA LEU A 12 -3.25 -18.91 5.05
C LEU A 12 -3.77 -19.06 6.48
N GLU A 13 -3.19 -19.97 7.27
CA GLU A 13 -3.59 -20.15 8.67
C GLU A 13 -3.44 -18.87 9.49
N TYR A 14 -2.35 -18.13 9.29
CA TYR A 14 -2.14 -16.86 9.96
C TYR A 14 -3.21 -15.84 9.55
N ALA A 15 -3.54 -15.76 8.26
CA ALA A 15 -4.57 -14.84 7.77
C ALA A 15 -5.95 -15.17 8.34
N GLU A 16 -6.35 -16.44 8.35
CA GLU A 16 -7.63 -16.88 8.93
C GLU A 16 -7.73 -16.55 10.42
N ARG A 17 -6.66 -16.81 11.19
CA ARG A 17 -6.61 -16.50 12.63
C ARG A 17 -6.74 -15.01 12.94
N ASN A 18 -6.28 -14.15 12.05
CA ASN A 18 -6.29 -12.70 12.24
C ASN A 18 -7.40 -11.98 11.44
N GLY A 19 -8.25 -12.72 10.72
CA GLY A 19 -9.29 -12.15 9.85
C GLY A 19 -8.71 -11.32 8.69
N LEU A 20 -7.49 -11.65 8.24
CA LEU A 20 -6.82 -10.98 7.14
C LEU A 20 -7.23 -11.59 5.80
N PHE A 21 -7.15 -10.78 4.74
CA PHE A 21 -7.27 -11.27 3.38
C PHE A 21 -6.01 -11.99 2.96
N PHE A 22 -6.16 -13.19 2.39
CA PHE A 22 -5.08 -13.97 1.83
C PHE A 22 -5.32 -14.19 0.33
N LEU A 23 -4.26 -14.01 -0.46
CA LEU A 23 -4.23 -14.34 -1.88
C LEU A 23 -2.83 -14.84 -2.21
N GLU A 24 -2.73 -16.08 -2.68
CA GLU A 24 -1.47 -16.62 -3.15
C GLU A 24 -1.07 -15.91 -4.46
N THR A 25 0.12 -15.32 -4.49
CA THR A 25 0.63 -14.55 -5.64
C THR A 25 2.09 -14.89 -5.91
N SER A 26 2.48 -14.82 -7.19
CA SER A 26 3.86 -15.09 -7.61
C SER A 26 4.41 -13.92 -8.43
N ALA A 27 5.28 -13.12 -7.81
CA ALA A 27 5.98 -12.03 -8.51
C ALA A 27 6.86 -12.55 -9.67
N LYS A 28 7.38 -13.79 -9.55
CA LYS A 28 8.24 -14.41 -10.56
C LYS A 28 7.50 -14.75 -11.86
N THR A 29 6.24 -15.16 -11.75
CA THR A 29 5.42 -15.59 -12.90
C THR A 29 4.30 -14.60 -13.23
N ALA A 30 4.22 -13.49 -12.48
CA ALA A 30 3.13 -12.52 -12.51
C ALA A 30 1.74 -13.12 -12.18
N GLN A 31 1.68 -14.34 -11.65
CA GLN A 31 0.43 -14.99 -11.28
C GLN A 31 -0.27 -14.24 -10.13
N ASN A 32 -1.56 -13.96 -10.32
CA ASN A 32 -2.46 -13.33 -9.36
C ASN A 32 -2.04 -11.92 -8.88
N VAL A 33 -1.02 -11.32 -9.49
CA VAL A 33 -0.52 -9.98 -9.12
C VAL A 33 -1.56 -8.91 -9.45
N GLY A 34 -2.23 -9.01 -10.60
CA GLY A 34 -3.28 -8.05 -10.99
C GLY A 34 -4.50 -8.11 -10.07
N GLU A 35 -4.95 -9.32 -9.74
CA GLU A 35 -6.08 -9.56 -8.84
C GLU A 35 -5.80 -9.01 -7.43
N LEU A 36 -4.57 -9.17 -6.93
CA LEU A 36 -4.16 -8.60 -5.65
C LEU A 36 -4.35 -7.09 -5.61
N PHE A 37 -3.91 -6.38 -6.64
CA PHE A 37 -4.05 -4.92 -6.70
C PHE A 37 -5.50 -4.48 -6.83
N TYR A 38 -6.32 -5.23 -7.57
CA TYR A 38 -7.74 -4.93 -7.72
C TYR A 38 -8.48 -5.06 -6.39
N GLU A 39 -8.30 -6.18 -5.69
CA GLU A 39 -8.90 -6.42 -4.37
C GLU A 39 -8.47 -5.37 -3.33
N LEU A 40 -7.19 -5.01 -3.32
CA LEU A 40 -6.68 -3.95 -2.45
C LEU A 40 -7.31 -2.60 -2.78
N ALA A 41 -7.43 -2.24 -4.06
CA ALA A 41 -8.05 -0.99 -4.48
C ALA A 41 -9.51 -0.93 -4.02
N GLU A 42 -10.30 -1.98 -4.24
CA GLU A 42 -11.69 -2.04 -3.81
C GLU A 42 -11.84 -1.92 -2.29
N ARG A 43 -11.00 -2.61 -1.52
CA ARG A 43 -11.04 -2.56 -0.05
C ARG A 43 -10.62 -1.19 0.47
N LEU A 44 -9.60 -0.57 -0.11
CA LEU A 44 -9.13 0.77 0.28
C LEU A 44 -10.15 1.87 -0.01
N VAL A 45 -10.95 1.74 -1.07
CA VAL A 45 -12.06 2.65 -1.37
C VAL A 45 -13.16 2.53 -0.31
N LYS A 46 -13.48 1.30 0.14
CA LYS A 46 -14.52 1.03 1.15
C LYS A 46 -14.12 1.53 2.55
N VAL A 47 -12.84 1.44 2.92
CA VAL A 47 -12.36 1.82 4.27
C VAL A 47 -12.14 3.32 4.43
N ARG A 48 -11.94 4.08 3.34
CA ARG A 48 -11.78 5.54 3.38
C ARG A 48 -13.00 6.25 2.80
N PRO A 49 -14.04 6.53 3.60
CA PRO A 49 -15.08 7.45 3.18
C PRO A 49 -14.45 8.85 3.16
N ASN A 50 -14.15 9.34 1.96
CA ASN A 50 -13.88 10.75 1.72
C ASN A 50 -12.66 11.32 2.49
N HIS A 51 -11.44 10.95 2.08
CA HIS A 51 -10.36 11.93 2.22
C HIS A 51 -10.73 13.11 1.33
N PRO A 52 -10.83 14.35 1.84
CA PRO A 52 -10.98 15.50 0.97
C PRO A 52 -9.82 15.45 -0.03
N ALA A 53 -10.17 15.36 -1.32
CA ALA A 53 -9.21 15.39 -2.41
C ALA A 53 -8.58 16.79 -2.44
N GLY A 54 -7.57 16.96 -1.60
CA GLY A 54 -6.97 18.26 -1.33
C GLY A 54 -6.08 18.13 -0.11
N MET A 55 -4.78 18.03 -0.32
CA MET A 55 -3.84 18.45 0.72
C MET A 55 -4.12 19.93 0.96
N VAL A 56 -4.68 20.28 2.12
CA VAL A 56 -4.76 21.67 2.56
C VAL A 56 -3.33 22.12 2.81
N LEU A 57 -2.70 22.68 1.78
CA LEU A 57 -1.53 23.50 1.96
C LEU A 57 -2.02 24.73 2.73
N HIS A 58 -1.74 24.79 4.03
CA HIS A 58 -1.86 26.02 4.78
C HIS A 58 -0.92 27.01 4.08
N ASN A 59 -1.50 27.88 3.26
CA ASN A 59 -0.79 29.00 2.71
C ASN A 59 -0.72 30.03 3.82
N ASP A 60 0.23 29.85 4.75
CA ASP A 60 0.69 30.89 5.67
C ASP A 60 1.46 31.95 4.86
N GLY A 61 0.76 32.57 3.91
CA GLY A 61 1.14 33.82 3.32
C GLY A 61 1.04 34.88 4.39
N GLN A 62 2.11 35.00 5.21
CA GLN A 62 2.68 36.22 5.78
C GLN A 62 3.41 35.91 7.11
N ARG A 63 4.65 35.43 7.03
CA ARG A 63 5.77 36.00 7.81
C ARG A 63 7.11 35.39 7.41
N GLY A 64 7.81 36.12 6.54
CA GLY A 64 9.25 36.31 6.68
C GLY A 64 10.18 35.20 6.20
N VAL A 65 11.09 35.62 5.32
CA VAL A 65 12.44 35.06 5.13
C VAL A 65 12.57 33.87 4.16
N ARG A 66 12.78 34.27 2.90
CA ARG A 66 13.81 33.75 1.97
C ARG A 66 13.64 32.31 1.50
N GLY A 67 13.10 32.20 0.29
CA GLY A 67 13.41 31.09 -0.61
C GLY A 67 14.90 30.82 -0.67
N ARG A 68 15.28 29.61 -0.27
CA ARG A 68 16.53 28.96 -0.68
C ARG A 68 16.24 27.48 -0.82
N TRP A 69 15.74 27.11 -2.00
CA TRP A 69 15.63 25.71 -2.44
C TRP A 69 17.03 25.23 -2.85
N PHE A 70 17.80 24.68 -1.92
CA PHE A 70 19.02 23.95 -2.25
C PHE A 70 19.33 22.90 -1.18
N CYS A 71 18.76 21.70 -1.32
CA CYS A 71 19.28 20.48 -0.68
C CYS A 71 18.98 19.28 -1.58
N CYS A 72 19.94 18.92 -2.45
CA CYS A 72 20.26 17.56 -2.89
C CYS A 72 21.41 17.64 -3.92
N SER A 73 22.64 17.72 -3.44
CA SER A 73 23.84 17.27 -4.13
C SER A 73 24.77 16.74 -3.04
N GLY A 74 24.89 15.41 -3.00
CA GLY A 74 25.63 14.63 -2.03
C GLY A 74 25.44 13.17 -2.37
#